data_AF-A0A7G5GSD8-F1
#
_entry.id   AF-A0A7G5GSD8-F1
#
_cell.length_a   1.000
_cell.length_b   1.000
_cell.length_c   1.000
_cell.angle_alpha   90.00
_cell.angle_beta   90.00
_cell.angle_gamma   90.00
#
_symmetry.space_group_name_H-M   'P 1'
#
loop_
_entity.id
_entity.type
_entity.pdbx_description
1 polymer ?
#
loop_
_entity_poly.entity_id
_entity_poly.type
_entity_poly.pdbx_seq_one_letter_code
_entity_poly.pdbx_strand_id
1 'polypeptide(L)'
;MGFLSTFAYAQQYGAKNNLSQFVTPTNQYTISVSGCGFLCSSNVSSGSSVANLSLTDSSAITITGISLLSGISTSVRAKLQSGTVSKAGDYAGWVLSSGGPLNAALFNAMTLKTYKAGVLQETKSGSSLLSLNVLGILGGMQNEVAFKTTKDFDDVEIIITGGELISVSLFNSVSYFYAFGSQTAATFNFNCGSATTIGTFVAGTPSSGTLTVPVTGSTSGVVSLSVTGSGFASSPVPYTTVITSGQSSIAVPISYNGTGASGTRSLSITSTLSFTSGPGSCSTAATVYPVPSVSFTNPAPNSLTSTTPVVNGTATAGISLTISGPNGQSCVTTADAGTGAWSCSSLVLPAGPVTLTAIVGNPAGTATATRSFIAVAPPLYYALSTNTQLVGSKPDDWAIHCNFSLGRNAGCIWLGSESSNGN
;
A
#
# COMPACT_ATOMS: atom_id res chain seq x y z
N MET A 1 6.12 17.71 -22.80
CA MET A 1 4.68 18.09 -22.80
C MET A 1 3.92 16.95 -23.45
N GLY A 2 3.49 15.98 -22.65
CA GLY A 2 2.74 14.82 -23.14
C GLY A 2 1.27 15.17 -23.18
N PHE A 3 0.69 15.25 -24.38
CA PHE A 3 -0.74 15.31 -24.56
C PHE A 3 -1.34 14.01 -24.03
N LEU A 4 -2.14 14.10 -22.97
CA LEU A 4 -2.99 13.00 -22.55
C LEU A 4 -4.02 12.79 -23.66
N SER A 5 -3.97 11.64 -24.31
CA SER A 5 -4.92 11.25 -25.34
C SER A 5 -6.32 11.11 -24.74
N THR A 6 -7.34 11.26 -25.57
CA THR A 6 -8.76 11.08 -25.23
C THR A 6 -9.08 9.73 -24.55
N PHE A 7 -8.22 8.71 -24.72
CA PHE A 7 -8.30 7.44 -23.99
C PHE A 7 -7.81 7.49 -22.54
N ALA A 8 -6.88 8.40 -22.20
CA ALA A 8 -6.44 8.62 -20.82
C ALA A 8 -7.47 9.43 -20.01
N TYR A 9 -8.25 10.29 -20.67
CA TYR A 9 -9.31 11.07 -20.03
C TYR A 9 -10.45 10.19 -19.50
N ALA A 10 -10.92 9.23 -20.31
CA ALA A 10 -11.97 8.29 -19.90
C ALA A 10 -11.55 7.35 -18.76
N GLN A 11 -10.25 7.01 -18.63
CA GLN A 11 -9.76 6.20 -17.50
C GLN A 11 -9.57 7.01 -16.21
N GLN A 12 -9.35 8.32 -16.31
CA GLN A 12 -9.25 9.22 -15.17
C GLN A 12 -10.64 9.65 -14.66
N TYR A 13 -11.66 9.65 -15.53
CA TYR A 13 -13.05 10.03 -15.22
C TYR A 13 -14.00 8.84 -14.98
N GLY A 14 -13.73 7.65 -15.53
CA GLY A 14 -14.68 6.52 -15.58
C GLY A 14 -14.83 5.69 -14.31
N ALA A 15 -14.01 5.89 -13.28
CA ALA A 15 -14.09 5.10 -12.05
C ALA A 15 -14.89 5.77 -10.90
N LYS A 16 -15.09 7.10 -10.92
CA LYS A 16 -15.65 7.85 -9.75
C LYS A 16 -16.48 9.10 -10.05
N ASN A 17 -16.77 9.43 -11.31
CA ASN A 17 -17.78 10.44 -11.60
C ASN A 17 -19.14 9.76 -11.70
N ASN A 18 -20.14 10.37 -11.05
CA ASN A 18 -21.52 9.95 -11.17
C ASN A 18 -22.00 10.43 -12.53
N LEU A 19 -21.87 9.61 -13.57
CA LEU A 19 -22.30 9.95 -14.93
C LEU A 19 -23.71 9.41 -15.18
N SER A 20 -24.46 10.05 -16.07
CA SER A 20 -25.71 9.45 -16.57
C SER A 20 -25.39 8.34 -17.57
N GLN A 21 -24.87 7.21 -17.10
CA GLN A 21 -24.58 6.05 -17.94
C GLN A 21 -25.33 4.85 -17.41
N PHE A 22 -26.16 4.20 -18.19
CA PHE A 22 -26.89 3.04 -17.71
C PHE A 22 -26.84 1.95 -18.77
N VAL A 23 -26.62 0.72 -18.32
CA VAL A 23 -26.79 -0.47 -19.17
C VAL A 23 -28.19 -0.49 -19.77
N THR A 24 -29.18 0.01 -19.01
CA THR A 24 -30.56 0.18 -19.44
C THR A 24 -31.01 1.63 -19.23
N PRO A 25 -30.96 2.49 -20.26
CA PRO A 25 -31.30 3.92 -20.15
C PRO A 25 -32.78 4.22 -19.86
N THR A 26 -33.67 3.25 -20.05
CA THR A 26 -35.11 3.42 -19.85
C THR A 26 -35.42 3.93 -18.43
N ASN A 27 -36.24 4.98 -18.31
CA ASN A 27 -36.62 5.65 -17.05
C ASN A 27 -35.47 6.33 -16.28
N GLN A 28 -34.30 6.49 -16.91
CA GLN A 28 -33.14 7.18 -16.34
C GLN A 28 -32.98 8.62 -16.84
N TYR A 29 -33.85 9.06 -17.74
CA TYR A 29 -33.83 10.41 -18.28
C TYR A 29 -35.24 10.87 -18.65
N THR A 30 -35.39 12.18 -18.84
CA THR A 30 -36.61 12.80 -19.35
C THR A 30 -36.19 13.96 -20.25
N ILE A 31 -36.77 14.00 -21.46
CA ILE A 31 -36.59 15.10 -22.40
C ILE A 31 -37.95 15.70 -22.67
N SER A 32 -38.07 17.01 -22.52
CA SER A 32 -39.33 17.71 -22.74
C SER A 32 -39.10 19.04 -23.47
N VAL A 33 -40.10 19.43 -24.26
CA VAL A 33 -40.16 20.73 -24.92
C VAL A 33 -41.46 21.38 -24.49
N SER A 34 -41.36 22.60 -23.96
CA SER A 34 -42.49 23.40 -23.51
C SER A 34 -42.54 24.72 -24.28
N GLY A 35 -43.71 25.33 -24.33
CA GLY A 35 -43.94 26.55 -25.10
C GLY A 35 -44.01 26.32 -26.61
N CYS A 36 -44.00 25.06 -27.06
CA CYS A 36 -44.24 24.74 -28.45
C CYS A 36 -45.76 24.54 -28.70
N GLY A 37 -46.43 25.59 -29.19
CA GLY A 37 -47.85 25.59 -29.52
C GLY A 37 -48.18 25.02 -30.90
N PHE A 38 -49.37 25.30 -31.42
CA PHE A 38 -49.89 24.72 -32.68
C PHE A 38 -49.01 24.97 -33.93
N LEU A 39 -48.24 26.06 -33.95
CA LEU A 39 -47.44 26.48 -35.09
C LEU A 39 -45.97 26.00 -35.03
N CYS A 40 -45.64 25.11 -34.11
CA CYS A 40 -44.34 24.46 -34.08
C CYS A 40 -44.47 22.96 -33.80
N SER A 41 -43.44 22.23 -34.20
CA SER A 41 -43.27 20.83 -33.86
C SER A 41 -41.89 20.62 -33.26
N SER A 42 -41.78 19.67 -32.32
CA SER A 42 -40.52 19.27 -31.71
C SER A 42 -40.30 17.78 -31.92
N ASN A 43 -39.08 17.41 -32.26
CA ASN A 43 -38.63 16.03 -32.34
C ASN A 43 -37.39 15.86 -31.45
N VAL A 44 -37.33 14.73 -30.74
CA VAL A 44 -36.14 14.30 -30.01
C VAL A 44 -35.54 13.13 -30.78
N SER A 45 -34.29 13.29 -31.23
CA SER A 45 -33.53 12.20 -31.85
C SER A 45 -32.65 11.52 -30.80
N SER A 46 -32.61 10.19 -30.86
CA SER A 46 -31.70 9.37 -30.04
C SER A 46 -31.73 9.71 -28.54
N GLY A 47 -32.93 9.92 -27.97
CA GLY A 47 -33.06 10.40 -26.59
C GLY A 47 -32.34 9.55 -25.55
N SER A 48 -32.25 8.23 -25.76
CA SER A 48 -31.54 7.31 -24.86
C SER A 48 -30.04 7.54 -24.78
N SER A 49 -29.44 8.25 -25.75
CA SER A 49 -28.01 8.56 -25.76
C SER A 49 -27.58 9.35 -24.52
N VAL A 50 -28.44 10.20 -23.95
CA VAL A 50 -28.09 11.00 -22.75
C VAL A 50 -27.84 10.17 -21.50
N ALA A 51 -28.26 8.91 -21.52
CA ALA A 51 -28.23 8.00 -20.40
C ALA A 51 -27.60 6.64 -20.74
N ASN A 52 -26.96 6.49 -21.91
CA ASN A 52 -26.34 5.22 -22.32
C ASN A 52 -24.87 5.13 -21.91
N LEU A 53 -24.22 3.99 -22.18
CA LEU A 53 -22.81 3.76 -21.80
C LEU A 53 -21.80 4.50 -22.70
N SER A 54 -22.24 5.08 -23.82
CA SER A 54 -21.37 5.76 -24.76
C SER A 54 -21.17 7.22 -24.33
N LEU A 55 -19.92 7.67 -24.29
CA LEU A 55 -19.59 9.08 -24.02
C LEU A 55 -19.58 9.94 -25.29
N THR A 56 -19.78 9.32 -26.45
CA THR A 56 -19.73 9.97 -27.77
C THR A 56 -21.08 10.02 -28.45
N ASP A 57 -22.06 9.27 -27.97
CA ASP A 57 -23.42 9.33 -28.49
C ASP A 57 -24.10 10.58 -27.95
N SER A 58 -24.95 11.20 -28.75
CA SER A 58 -25.71 12.37 -28.33
C SER A 58 -27.18 12.25 -28.71
N SER A 59 -28.00 13.03 -28.01
CA SER A 59 -29.38 13.33 -28.39
C SER A 59 -29.45 14.77 -28.90
N ALA A 60 -30.40 15.04 -29.79
CA ALA A 60 -30.69 16.40 -30.22
C ALA A 60 -32.19 16.67 -30.10
N ILE A 61 -32.50 17.92 -29.81
CA ILE A 61 -33.86 18.43 -29.83
C ILE A 61 -33.98 19.32 -31.06
N THR A 62 -34.78 18.89 -32.01
CA THR A 62 -35.07 19.67 -33.22
C THR A 62 -36.45 20.28 -33.08
N ILE A 63 -36.51 21.60 -33.13
CA ILE A 63 -37.76 22.36 -33.19
C ILE A 63 -37.90 22.92 -34.61
N THR A 64 -39.11 22.91 -35.14
CA THR A 64 -39.46 23.56 -36.41
C THR A 64 -40.73 24.37 -36.23
N GLY A 65 -40.85 25.50 -36.94
CA GLY A 65 -41.99 26.42 -36.81
C GLY A 65 -41.78 27.56 -35.81
N ILE A 66 -42.83 28.27 -35.43
CA ILE A 66 -42.77 29.49 -34.61
C ILE A 66 -43.68 29.34 -33.39
N SER A 67 -43.24 29.80 -32.21
CA SER A 67 -44.13 29.99 -31.07
C SER A 67 -44.60 31.43 -30.99
N LEU A 68 -45.90 31.65 -30.77
CA LEU A 68 -46.54 32.98 -30.74
C LEU A 68 -47.04 33.40 -29.34
N LEU A 69 -46.99 32.49 -28.36
CA LEU A 69 -47.67 32.67 -27.06
C LEU A 69 -46.71 32.64 -25.86
N SER A 70 -45.53 32.02 -26.01
CA SER A 70 -44.49 31.99 -24.97
C SER A 70 -43.13 31.63 -25.57
N GLY A 71 -42.05 32.02 -24.88
CA GLY A 71 -40.71 31.54 -25.20
C GLY A 71 -40.64 30.02 -25.15
N ILE A 72 -39.97 29.40 -26.13
CA ILE A 72 -39.77 27.95 -26.16
C ILE A 72 -38.73 27.57 -25.10
N SER A 73 -38.97 26.48 -24.39
CA SER A 73 -38.01 25.94 -23.42
C SER A 73 -37.81 24.46 -23.65
N THR A 74 -36.55 24.03 -23.75
CA THR A 74 -36.18 22.62 -23.77
C THR A 74 -35.64 22.22 -22.40
N SER A 75 -35.98 21.03 -21.94
CA SER A 75 -35.47 20.45 -20.71
C SER A 75 -34.96 19.04 -20.97
N VAL A 76 -33.74 18.77 -20.53
CA VAL A 76 -33.11 17.46 -20.55
C VAL A 76 -32.67 17.16 -19.12
N ARG A 77 -33.27 16.14 -18.51
CA ARG A 77 -32.91 15.63 -17.20
C ARG A 77 -32.36 14.22 -17.33
N ALA A 78 -31.27 13.93 -16.64
CA ALA A 78 -30.77 12.57 -16.49
C ALA A 78 -30.42 12.28 -15.03
N LYS A 79 -30.70 11.04 -14.62
CA LYS A 79 -30.23 10.47 -13.37
C LYS A 79 -28.75 10.15 -13.50
N LEU A 80 -28.04 10.12 -12.38
CA LEU A 80 -26.64 9.75 -12.35
C LEU A 80 -26.50 8.31 -11.86
N GLN A 81 -25.73 7.52 -12.59
CA GLN A 81 -25.39 6.15 -12.24
C GLN A 81 -24.38 6.19 -11.10
N SER A 82 -24.82 5.88 -9.89
CA SER A 82 -23.89 5.66 -8.80
C SER A 82 -24.46 4.81 -7.67
N GLY A 83 -23.57 4.05 -7.02
CA GLY A 83 -23.82 3.43 -5.72
C GLY A 83 -23.84 4.42 -4.55
N THR A 84 -23.50 5.70 -4.77
CA THR A 84 -23.51 6.76 -3.76
C THR A 84 -24.00 8.10 -4.34
N VAL A 85 -24.96 8.74 -3.67
CA VAL A 85 -25.51 10.08 -4.03
C VAL A 85 -24.38 11.13 -4.06
N SER A 86 -24.33 11.95 -5.12
CA SER A 86 -23.39 13.09 -5.26
C SER A 86 -23.58 14.06 -4.09
N LYS A 87 -22.51 14.67 -3.60
CA LYS A 87 -22.51 15.42 -2.35
C LYS A 87 -22.48 16.93 -2.56
N ALA A 88 -22.88 17.65 -1.51
CA ALA A 88 -22.64 19.09 -1.43
C ALA A 88 -21.14 19.40 -1.68
N GLY A 89 -20.86 20.34 -2.58
CA GLY A 89 -19.49 20.74 -2.94
C GLY A 89 -18.97 20.10 -4.23
N ASP A 90 -19.69 19.13 -4.80
CA ASP A 90 -19.40 18.58 -6.14
C ASP A 90 -19.84 19.56 -7.24
N TYR A 91 -19.42 19.29 -8.49
CA TYR A 91 -19.95 19.98 -9.66
C TYR A 91 -21.09 19.17 -10.27
N ALA A 92 -22.23 19.82 -10.47
CA ALA A 92 -23.32 19.28 -11.26
C ALA A 92 -23.34 19.93 -12.64
N GLY A 93 -23.36 19.13 -13.70
CA GLY A 93 -23.26 19.66 -15.04
C GLY A 93 -23.70 18.73 -16.15
N TRP A 94 -23.55 19.25 -17.37
CA TRP A 94 -23.87 18.57 -18.63
C TRP A 94 -22.74 18.76 -19.63
N VAL A 95 -22.50 17.70 -20.40
CA VAL A 95 -21.65 17.73 -21.60
C VAL A 95 -22.54 17.87 -22.83
N LEU A 96 -22.28 18.91 -23.62
CA LEU A 96 -23.05 19.26 -24.81
C LEU A 96 -22.15 19.79 -25.93
N SER A 97 -22.59 19.78 -27.17
CA SER A 97 -21.92 20.45 -28.29
C SER A 97 -22.84 21.49 -28.89
N SER A 98 -22.25 22.59 -29.36
CA SER A 98 -22.93 23.64 -30.13
C SER A 98 -22.31 23.85 -31.52
N GLY A 99 -21.53 22.89 -32.02
CA GLY A 99 -20.77 23.02 -33.27
C GLY A 99 -19.54 23.95 -33.19
N GLY A 100 -19.15 24.35 -31.98
CA GLY A 100 -18.05 25.27 -31.68
C GLY A 100 -18.04 25.69 -30.20
N PRO A 101 -17.22 26.68 -29.80
CA PRO A 101 -17.26 27.25 -28.45
C PRO A 101 -18.65 27.76 -28.11
N LEU A 102 -19.03 27.64 -26.84
CA LEU A 102 -20.37 28.01 -26.40
C LEU A 102 -20.62 29.52 -26.56
N ASN A 103 -21.65 29.89 -27.32
CA ASN A 103 -22.06 31.28 -27.49
C ASN A 103 -22.58 31.86 -26.15
N ALA A 104 -22.19 33.08 -25.79
CA ALA A 104 -22.59 33.73 -24.55
C ALA A 104 -24.12 33.87 -24.39
N ALA A 105 -24.86 34.14 -25.47
CA ALA A 105 -26.32 34.19 -25.45
C ALA A 105 -26.94 32.82 -25.17
N LEU A 106 -26.38 31.76 -25.74
CA LEU A 106 -26.81 30.39 -25.47
C LEU A 106 -26.49 29.99 -24.03
N PHE A 107 -25.31 30.35 -23.50
CA PHE A 107 -24.93 30.11 -22.11
C PHE A 107 -25.82 30.87 -21.11
N ASN A 108 -26.16 32.14 -21.41
CA ASN A 108 -27.09 32.92 -20.58
C ASN A 108 -28.52 32.39 -20.60
N ALA A 109 -28.91 31.69 -21.67
CA ALA A 109 -30.19 31.00 -21.79
C ALA A 109 -30.23 29.66 -21.03
N MET A 110 -29.10 29.17 -20.50
CA MET A 110 -29.04 27.91 -19.77
C MET A 110 -29.36 28.08 -18.29
N THR A 111 -30.09 27.12 -17.77
CA THR A 111 -30.35 26.91 -16.35
C THR A 111 -30.06 25.46 -15.99
N LEU A 112 -29.21 25.25 -14.99
CA LEU A 112 -28.98 23.94 -14.39
C LEU A 112 -29.78 23.79 -13.10
N LYS A 113 -30.36 22.60 -12.92
CA LYS A 113 -31.04 22.20 -11.69
C LYS A 113 -30.53 20.86 -11.21
N THR A 114 -30.45 20.69 -9.90
CA THR A 114 -30.13 19.41 -9.28
C THR A 114 -31.32 18.89 -8.48
N TYR A 115 -31.45 17.57 -8.39
CA TYR A 115 -32.51 16.91 -7.64
C TYR A 115 -31.94 15.82 -6.75
N LYS A 116 -32.67 15.48 -5.69
CA LYS A 116 -32.40 14.31 -4.84
C LYS A 116 -33.70 13.54 -4.67
N ALA A 117 -33.75 12.29 -5.11
CA ALA A 117 -34.95 11.47 -5.11
C ALA A 117 -36.17 12.19 -5.74
N GLY A 118 -35.94 12.93 -6.83
CA GLY A 118 -36.95 13.72 -7.53
C GLY A 118 -37.28 15.10 -6.93
N VAL A 119 -36.79 15.43 -5.73
CA VAL A 119 -37.00 16.74 -5.08
C VAL A 119 -35.95 17.74 -5.51
N LEU A 120 -36.37 18.93 -5.96
CA LEU A 120 -35.47 20.03 -6.37
C LEU A 120 -34.55 20.45 -5.22
N GLN A 121 -33.24 20.49 -5.49
CA GLN A 121 -32.21 20.88 -4.52
C GLN A 121 -31.73 22.30 -4.77
N GLU A 122 -31.28 22.57 -6.00
CA GLU A 122 -30.66 23.84 -6.38
C GLU A 122 -31.02 24.22 -7.82
N THR A 123 -30.93 25.52 -8.13
CA THR A 123 -31.12 26.08 -9.48
C THR A 123 -30.10 27.19 -9.68
N LYS A 124 -29.38 27.15 -10.82
CA LYS A 124 -28.38 28.15 -11.23
C LYS A 124 -28.52 28.46 -12.72
N SER A 125 -28.29 29.71 -13.11
CA SER A 125 -28.45 30.17 -14.49
C SER A 125 -27.35 31.15 -14.89
N GLY A 126 -27.07 31.25 -16.19
CA GLY A 126 -26.20 32.25 -16.79
C GLY A 126 -24.84 32.39 -16.09
N SER A 127 -24.53 33.57 -15.57
CA SER A 127 -23.22 33.90 -14.95
C SER A 127 -22.86 33.10 -13.70
N SER A 128 -23.83 32.39 -13.09
CA SER A 128 -23.56 31.47 -11.96
C SER A 128 -23.12 30.08 -12.43
N LEU A 129 -23.16 29.82 -13.73
CA LEU A 129 -22.62 28.62 -14.34
C LEU A 129 -21.16 28.85 -14.73
N LEU A 130 -20.40 27.77 -14.80
CA LEU A 130 -19.03 27.73 -15.32
C LEU A 130 -19.06 27.02 -16.68
N SER A 131 -18.35 27.57 -17.66
CA SER A 131 -18.04 26.91 -18.93
C SER A 131 -16.60 26.40 -18.86
N LEU A 132 -16.41 25.08 -18.73
CA LEU A 132 -15.08 24.50 -18.51
C LEU A 132 -14.29 24.31 -19.82
N ASN A 133 -14.87 24.64 -20.97
CA ASN A 133 -14.14 24.74 -22.24
C ASN A 133 -13.01 25.80 -22.18
N VAL A 134 -13.15 26.81 -21.30
CA VAL A 134 -12.11 27.84 -21.07
C VAL A 134 -10.84 27.29 -20.41
N LEU A 135 -10.88 26.08 -19.82
CA LEU A 135 -9.70 25.47 -19.18
C LEU A 135 -8.92 24.52 -20.10
N GLY A 136 -9.37 24.32 -21.36
CA GLY A 136 -8.63 23.54 -22.36
C GLY A 136 -8.38 22.07 -22.00
N ILE A 137 -9.13 21.52 -21.03
CA ILE A 137 -8.89 20.18 -20.46
C ILE A 137 -9.29 19.05 -21.43
N LEU A 138 -10.14 19.32 -22.43
CA LEU A 138 -10.85 18.29 -23.20
C LEU A 138 -10.41 18.07 -24.66
N GLY A 139 -9.61 18.94 -25.26
CA GLY A 139 -9.08 18.73 -26.62
C GLY A 139 -10.12 18.42 -27.73
N GLY A 140 -11.41 18.74 -27.57
CA GLY A 140 -12.49 18.40 -28.51
C GLY A 140 -13.60 19.47 -28.62
N MET A 141 -14.57 19.26 -29.53
CA MET A 141 -15.71 20.19 -29.79
C MET A 141 -16.85 20.11 -28.77
N GLN A 142 -16.64 19.45 -27.62
CA GLN A 142 -17.64 19.34 -26.55
C GLN A 142 -17.43 20.45 -25.51
N ASN A 143 -18.52 20.98 -25.00
CA ASN A 143 -18.57 22.01 -23.97
C ASN A 143 -19.15 21.39 -22.69
N GLU A 144 -18.49 21.66 -21.56
CA GLU A 144 -19.01 21.34 -20.24
C GLU A 144 -19.59 22.59 -19.59
N VAL A 145 -20.84 22.48 -19.14
CA VAL A 145 -21.53 23.53 -18.38
C VAL A 145 -21.88 22.97 -17.02
N ALA A 146 -21.43 23.61 -15.95
CA ALA A 146 -21.60 23.11 -14.60
C ALA A 146 -21.70 24.24 -13.56
N PHE A 147 -22.14 23.90 -12.35
CA PHE A 147 -22.00 24.76 -11.17
C PHE A 147 -21.58 23.95 -9.96
N LYS A 148 -20.94 24.61 -8.99
CA LYS A 148 -20.58 23.99 -7.72
C LYS A 148 -21.81 23.91 -6.81
N THR A 149 -22.20 22.71 -6.43
CA THR A 149 -23.38 22.45 -5.59
C THR A 149 -23.10 22.79 -4.12
N THR A 150 -24.18 23.06 -3.39
CA THR A 150 -24.17 23.21 -1.92
C THR A 150 -25.03 22.15 -1.22
N LYS A 151 -25.71 21.30 -1.98
CA LYS A 151 -26.54 20.19 -1.49
C LYS A 151 -26.23 18.89 -2.24
N ASP A 152 -26.58 17.77 -1.60
CA ASP A 152 -26.53 16.44 -2.22
C ASP A 152 -27.51 16.32 -3.39
N PHE A 153 -27.17 15.54 -4.42
CA PHE A 153 -28.00 15.33 -5.61
C PHE A 153 -27.78 13.96 -6.28
N ASP A 154 -28.77 13.47 -7.01
CA ASP A 154 -28.73 12.24 -7.83
C ASP A 154 -29.16 12.46 -9.28
N ASP A 155 -29.86 13.56 -9.60
CA ASP A 155 -30.20 13.94 -10.97
C ASP A 155 -29.71 15.35 -11.30
N VAL A 156 -29.39 15.58 -12.57
CA VAL A 156 -29.07 16.90 -13.12
C VAL A 156 -29.97 17.19 -14.31
N GLU A 157 -30.55 18.38 -14.33
CA GLU A 157 -31.38 18.88 -15.43
C GLU A 157 -30.76 20.13 -16.02
N ILE A 158 -30.67 20.17 -17.35
CA ILE A 158 -30.38 21.38 -18.11
C ILE A 158 -31.64 21.86 -18.80
N ILE A 159 -31.90 23.15 -18.65
CA ILE A 159 -32.99 23.85 -19.30
C ILE A 159 -32.38 24.94 -20.18
N ILE A 160 -32.81 25.00 -21.43
CA ILE A 160 -32.49 26.11 -22.34
C ILE A 160 -33.79 26.82 -22.64
N THR A 161 -33.87 28.11 -22.31
CA THR A 161 -35.05 28.93 -22.55
C THR A 161 -34.72 30.01 -23.58
N GLY A 162 -35.43 30.00 -24.71
CA GLY A 162 -35.36 31.05 -25.71
C GLY A 162 -36.12 32.28 -25.25
N GLY A 163 -35.60 33.47 -25.53
CA GLY A 163 -36.33 34.72 -25.30
C GLY A 163 -37.61 34.81 -26.15
N GLU A 164 -38.47 35.78 -25.83
CA GLU A 164 -39.82 35.96 -26.40
C GLU A 164 -39.88 36.05 -27.93
N LEU A 165 -38.75 36.34 -28.60
CA LEU A 165 -38.66 36.50 -30.07
C LEU A 165 -37.45 35.75 -30.70
N ILE A 166 -36.79 34.83 -29.98
CA ILE A 166 -35.48 34.30 -30.41
C ILE A 166 -35.59 32.94 -31.10
N SER A 167 -34.85 32.86 -32.20
CA SER A 167 -34.85 31.86 -33.26
C SER A 167 -34.58 30.42 -32.82
N VAL A 168 -35.42 29.53 -33.36
CA VAL A 168 -35.31 28.06 -33.44
C VAL A 168 -33.88 27.56 -33.68
N SER A 169 -33.04 28.38 -34.34
CA SER A 169 -31.63 28.11 -34.61
C SER A 169 -30.79 27.82 -33.36
N LEU A 170 -31.10 28.42 -32.20
CA LEU A 170 -30.32 28.16 -30.98
C LEU A 170 -30.55 26.74 -30.45
N PHE A 171 -31.78 26.24 -30.53
CA PHE A 171 -32.13 24.90 -30.05
C PHE A 171 -31.58 23.80 -30.97
N ASN A 172 -31.72 23.99 -32.28
CA ASN A 172 -31.26 23.02 -33.28
C ASN A 172 -29.74 22.91 -33.38
N SER A 173 -29.01 23.80 -32.70
CA SER A 173 -27.54 23.77 -32.67
C SER A 173 -26.98 22.96 -31.51
N VAL A 174 -27.81 22.48 -30.55
CA VAL A 174 -27.33 21.80 -29.34
C VAL A 174 -27.50 20.29 -29.43
N SER A 175 -26.41 19.56 -29.20
CA SER A 175 -26.42 18.11 -28.99
C SER A 175 -26.03 17.79 -27.54
N TYR A 176 -26.83 16.99 -26.85
CA TYR A 176 -26.63 16.61 -25.44
C TYR A 176 -26.01 15.22 -25.36
N PHE A 177 -24.88 15.08 -24.66
CA PHE A 177 -24.16 13.81 -24.54
C PHE A 177 -24.48 13.08 -23.24
N TYR A 178 -24.19 13.69 -22.08
CA TYR A 178 -24.48 13.09 -20.77
C TYR A 178 -24.44 14.16 -19.66
N ALA A 179 -25.11 13.86 -18.56
CA ALA A 179 -25.02 14.58 -17.30
C ALA A 179 -23.89 14.01 -16.44
N PHE A 180 -23.35 14.84 -15.56
CA PHE A 180 -22.36 14.44 -14.59
C PHE A 180 -22.55 15.10 -13.23
N GLY A 181 -22.27 14.33 -12.18
CA GLY A 181 -21.87 14.81 -10.86
C GLY A 181 -20.39 14.52 -10.72
N SER A 182 -19.55 15.54 -10.91
CA SER A 182 -18.11 15.40 -10.80
C SER A 182 -17.66 15.86 -9.42
N GLN A 183 -16.97 14.97 -8.71
CA GLN A 183 -16.43 15.31 -7.41
C GLN A 183 -15.34 16.38 -7.58
N THR A 184 -15.42 17.47 -6.80
CA THR A 184 -14.35 18.47 -6.79
C THR A 184 -13.03 17.78 -6.44
N ALA A 185 -11.94 18.05 -7.13
CA ALA A 185 -10.64 17.54 -6.71
C ALA A 185 -10.27 18.13 -5.35
N ALA A 186 -9.83 17.29 -4.42
CA ALA A 186 -9.36 17.77 -3.14
C ALA A 186 -8.08 18.60 -3.34
N THR A 187 -8.01 19.74 -2.66
CA THR A 187 -6.77 20.48 -2.50
C THR A 187 -6.20 20.16 -1.13
N PHE A 188 -4.91 19.88 -1.08
CA PHE A 188 -4.18 19.55 0.15
C PHE A 188 -2.68 19.66 -0.13
N ASN A 189 -1.90 19.83 0.94
CA ASN A 189 -0.45 19.84 0.92
C ASN A 189 0.08 18.62 1.67
N PHE A 190 1.01 17.89 1.08
CA PHE A 190 1.69 16.78 1.76
C PHE A 190 2.56 17.29 2.92
N ASN A 191 2.49 16.61 4.06
CA ASN A 191 3.38 16.80 5.19
C ASN A 191 4.13 15.50 5.50
N CYS A 192 5.20 15.26 4.73
CA CYS A 192 5.92 13.99 4.70
C CYS A 192 6.79 13.71 5.93
N GLY A 193 7.13 14.74 6.72
CA GLY A 193 8.07 14.61 7.84
C GLY A 193 7.63 13.63 8.91
N SER A 194 6.33 13.30 8.97
CA SER A 194 5.75 12.35 9.91
C SER A 194 4.90 11.28 9.22
N ALA A 195 5.16 10.98 7.94
CA ALA A 195 4.51 9.88 7.25
C ALA A 195 4.96 8.54 7.83
N THR A 196 4.01 7.64 8.10
CA THR A 196 4.28 6.35 8.75
C THR A 196 3.74 5.19 7.93
N THR A 197 4.51 4.10 7.93
CA THR A 197 4.11 2.86 7.27
C THR A 197 3.79 1.81 8.34
N ILE A 198 2.60 1.21 8.26
CA ILE A 198 2.17 0.12 9.13
C ILE A 198 2.08 -1.15 8.28
N GLY A 199 2.73 -2.21 8.76
CA GLY A 199 2.74 -3.52 8.10
C GLY A 199 4.04 -4.27 8.38
N THR A 200 3.98 -5.59 8.27
CA THR A 200 5.17 -6.44 8.33
C THR A 200 5.50 -6.91 6.92
N PHE A 201 6.52 -6.31 6.32
CA PHE A 201 6.96 -6.66 4.97
C PHE A 201 8.13 -7.63 5.06
N VAL A 202 8.00 -8.82 4.47
CA VAL A 202 9.00 -9.89 4.61
C VAL A 202 9.65 -10.18 3.26
N ALA A 203 10.97 -10.14 3.19
CA ALA A 203 11.70 -10.46 1.95
C ALA A 203 11.35 -11.89 1.47
N GLY A 204 11.00 -12.04 0.19
CA GLY A 204 10.59 -13.31 -0.40
C GLY A 204 9.12 -13.69 -0.19
N THR A 205 8.33 -12.89 0.55
CA THR A 205 6.91 -13.19 0.81
C THR A 205 6.02 -11.98 0.49
N PRO A 206 5.02 -12.11 -0.40
CA PRO A 206 4.05 -11.05 -0.62
C PRO A 206 3.38 -10.63 0.68
N SER A 207 3.28 -9.33 0.93
CA SER A 207 2.75 -8.75 2.17
C SER A 207 1.91 -7.51 1.86
N SER A 208 1.06 -7.08 2.78
CA SER A 208 0.27 -5.86 2.65
C SER A 208 0.41 -4.97 3.88
N GLY A 209 0.11 -3.69 3.70
CA GLY A 209 0.19 -2.71 4.76
C GLY A 209 -0.58 -1.44 4.42
N THR A 210 -0.45 -0.44 5.28
CA THR A 210 -1.07 0.87 5.10
C THR A 210 -0.01 1.95 5.30
N LEU A 211 0.05 2.86 4.35
CA LEU A 211 0.85 4.07 4.42
C LEU A 211 -0.04 5.24 4.85
N THR A 212 0.23 5.81 6.01
CA THR A 212 -0.48 7.00 6.51
C THR A 212 0.30 8.25 6.15
N VAL A 213 -0.31 9.09 5.34
CA VAL A 213 0.29 10.31 4.82
C VAL A 213 -0.37 11.54 5.46
N PRO A 214 0.35 12.30 6.31
CA PRO A 214 -0.16 13.54 6.87
C PRO A 214 -0.35 14.59 5.78
N VAL A 215 -1.42 15.37 5.91
CA VAL A 215 -1.78 16.43 4.96
C VAL A 215 -2.25 17.67 5.70
N THR A 216 -2.13 18.83 5.06
CA THR A 216 -2.57 20.13 5.59
C THR A 216 -3.35 20.90 4.53
N GLY A 217 -4.19 21.86 4.96
CA GLY A 217 -4.99 22.66 4.03
C GLY A 217 -6.06 21.88 3.26
N SER A 218 -6.44 20.70 3.75
CA SER A 218 -7.33 19.77 3.05
C SER A 218 -8.73 20.35 2.83
N THR A 219 -9.15 20.44 1.56
CA THR A 219 -10.55 20.71 1.18
C THR A 219 -11.26 19.42 0.82
N SER A 220 -12.59 19.42 0.96
CA SER A 220 -13.39 18.28 0.54
C SER A 220 -13.22 18.00 -0.95
N GLY A 221 -13.05 16.73 -1.33
CA GLY A 221 -12.92 16.34 -2.73
C GLY A 221 -12.29 14.98 -2.96
N VAL A 222 -12.18 14.58 -4.22
CA VAL A 222 -11.49 13.33 -4.62
C VAL A 222 -9.99 13.54 -4.76
N VAL A 223 -9.25 12.51 -4.36
CA VAL A 223 -7.81 12.40 -4.61
C VAL A 223 -7.50 11.07 -5.28
N SER A 224 -6.50 11.09 -6.16
CA SER A 224 -5.85 9.91 -6.73
C SER A 224 -4.39 9.92 -6.30
N LEU A 225 -3.94 8.81 -5.71
CA LEU A 225 -2.62 8.62 -5.13
C LEU A 225 -1.98 7.36 -5.69
N SER A 226 -0.75 7.49 -6.17
CA SER A 226 0.09 6.36 -6.56
C SER A 226 1.28 6.27 -5.63
N VAL A 227 1.45 5.11 -4.99
CA VAL A 227 2.66 4.79 -4.23
C VAL A 227 3.53 3.88 -5.07
N THR A 228 4.81 4.22 -5.20
CA THR A 228 5.79 3.42 -5.92
C THR A 228 7.05 3.24 -5.08
N GLY A 229 7.65 2.05 -5.17
CA GLY A 229 8.90 1.70 -4.52
C GLY A 229 9.39 0.33 -5.02
N SER A 230 10.62 -0.06 -4.68
CA SER A 230 11.14 -1.38 -5.07
C SER A 230 10.31 -2.49 -4.41
N GLY A 231 9.49 -3.19 -5.23
CA GLY A 231 8.55 -4.21 -4.77
C GLY A 231 7.25 -3.67 -4.16
N PHE A 232 7.08 -2.35 -4.03
CA PHE A 232 5.93 -1.71 -3.41
C PHE A 232 5.05 -0.98 -4.42
N ALA A 233 3.73 -1.14 -4.27
CA ALA A 233 2.72 -0.38 -5.00
C ALA A 233 1.55 -0.01 -4.09
N SER A 234 0.76 1.00 -4.44
CA SER A 234 -0.56 1.18 -3.82
C SER A 234 -1.48 0.01 -4.21
N SER A 235 -2.52 -0.25 -3.42
CA SER A 235 -3.52 -1.29 -3.76
C SER A 235 -4.93 -0.74 -3.55
N PRO A 236 -5.70 -0.47 -4.62
CA PRO A 236 -5.36 -0.55 -6.06
C PRO A 236 -4.34 0.49 -6.54
N VAL A 237 -3.88 0.39 -7.80
CA VAL A 237 -3.01 1.36 -8.49
C VAL A 237 -3.76 2.06 -9.63
N PRO A 238 -4.00 3.37 -9.58
CA PRO A 238 -3.83 4.26 -8.43
C PRO A 238 -4.88 4.01 -7.33
N TYR A 239 -4.56 4.36 -6.09
CA TYR A 239 -5.52 4.38 -4.99
C TYR A 239 -6.29 5.70 -5.01
N THR A 240 -7.62 5.61 -5.05
CA THR A 240 -8.48 6.79 -5.07
C THR A 240 -9.35 6.83 -3.82
N THR A 241 -9.52 8.01 -3.23
CA THR A 241 -10.37 8.20 -2.04
C THR A 241 -10.94 9.62 -1.99
N VAL A 242 -11.89 9.86 -1.09
CA VAL A 242 -12.46 11.17 -0.81
C VAL A 242 -11.79 11.73 0.43
N ILE A 243 -11.28 12.94 0.33
CA ILE A 243 -10.78 13.75 1.45
C ILE A 243 -11.94 14.62 1.93
N THR A 244 -12.08 14.78 3.24
CA THR A 244 -13.02 15.73 3.86
C THR A 244 -12.33 17.03 4.25
N SER A 245 -13.08 18.13 4.34
CA SER A 245 -12.50 19.41 4.73
C SER A 245 -11.89 19.34 6.14
N GLY A 246 -10.66 19.80 6.29
CA GLY A 246 -9.93 19.77 7.57
C GLY A 246 -9.27 18.42 7.90
N GLN A 247 -9.36 17.41 7.02
CA GLN A 247 -8.70 16.13 7.23
C GLN A 247 -7.18 16.28 7.32
N SER A 248 -6.56 15.64 8.31
CA SER A 248 -5.13 15.78 8.63
C SER A 248 -4.27 14.60 8.16
N SER A 249 -4.87 13.51 7.69
CA SER A 249 -4.13 12.34 7.21
C SER A 249 -4.93 11.50 6.20
N ILE A 250 -4.23 10.88 5.25
CA ILE A 250 -4.78 9.95 4.26
C ILE A 250 -4.14 8.57 4.48
N ALA A 251 -4.95 7.54 4.66
CA ALA A 251 -4.49 6.16 4.73
C ALA A 251 -4.53 5.54 3.32
N VAL A 252 -3.37 5.16 2.79
CA VAL A 252 -3.19 4.55 1.48
C VAL A 252 -2.82 3.08 1.66
N PRO A 253 -3.66 2.13 1.26
CA PRO A 253 -3.29 0.72 1.27
C PRO A 253 -2.14 0.48 0.29
N ILE A 254 -1.14 -0.30 0.72
CA ILE A 254 0.02 -0.66 -0.08
C ILE A 254 0.22 -2.18 -0.08
N SER A 255 0.78 -2.68 -1.17
CA SER A 255 1.21 -4.07 -1.32
C SER A 255 2.73 -4.13 -1.52
N TYR A 256 3.33 -5.17 -0.96
CA TYR A 256 4.69 -5.59 -1.23
C TYR A 256 4.64 -6.94 -1.95
N ASN A 257 5.25 -7.05 -3.12
CA ASN A 257 5.20 -8.26 -3.95
C ASN A 257 6.18 -9.36 -3.49
N GLY A 258 6.98 -9.13 -2.45
CA GLY A 258 7.97 -10.07 -1.95
C GLY A 258 9.35 -9.96 -2.62
N THR A 259 9.51 -9.15 -3.67
CA THR A 259 10.78 -9.08 -4.42
C THR A 259 11.75 -8.06 -3.83
N GLY A 260 13.03 -8.43 -3.80
CA GLY A 260 14.12 -7.60 -3.28
C GLY A 260 14.67 -8.08 -1.94
N ALA A 261 15.83 -7.53 -1.57
CA ALA A 261 16.48 -7.84 -0.29
C ALA A 261 15.80 -7.13 0.88
N SER A 262 16.01 -7.64 2.10
CA SER A 262 15.65 -6.92 3.32
C SER A 262 16.36 -5.56 3.42
N GLY A 263 15.80 -4.65 4.21
CA GLY A 263 16.34 -3.32 4.47
C GLY A 263 15.30 -2.21 4.34
N THR A 264 15.75 -0.97 4.54
CA THR A 264 14.91 0.22 4.38
C THR A 264 14.73 0.55 2.89
N ARG A 265 13.48 0.75 2.47
CA ARG A 265 13.09 1.05 1.10
C ARG A 265 12.41 2.40 1.05
N SER A 266 12.87 3.28 0.16
CA SER A 266 12.19 4.53 -0.12
C SER A 266 10.91 4.27 -0.91
N LEU A 267 9.82 4.88 -0.48
CA LEU A 267 8.54 4.93 -1.17
C LEU A 267 8.31 6.36 -1.67
N SER A 268 7.79 6.50 -2.88
CA SER A 268 7.36 7.76 -3.45
C SER A 268 5.84 7.75 -3.58
N ILE A 269 5.18 8.73 -2.99
CA ILE A 269 3.75 8.96 -3.13
C ILE A 269 3.58 10.15 -4.07
N THR A 270 2.69 10.02 -5.05
CA THR A 270 2.37 11.09 -5.99
C THR A 270 0.86 11.28 -6.07
N SER A 271 0.42 12.54 -6.15
CA SER A 271 -0.97 12.85 -6.49
C SER A 271 -1.06 13.45 -7.89
N THR A 272 -2.06 13.00 -8.64
CA THR A 272 -2.34 13.50 -10.00
C THR A 272 -3.45 14.56 -10.06
N LEU A 273 -4.05 14.93 -8.92
CA LEU A 273 -5.26 15.76 -8.86
C LEU A 273 -5.19 16.99 -7.92
N SER A 274 -4.05 17.32 -7.29
CA SER A 274 -3.95 18.50 -6.40
C SER A 274 -3.61 19.78 -7.17
N PHE A 275 -4.37 20.86 -6.96
CA PHE A 275 -4.33 22.10 -7.78
C PHE A 275 -3.58 23.29 -7.15
N THR A 276 -3.21 23.25 -5.87
CA THR A 276 -2.64 24.43 -5.18
C THR A 276 -1.12 24.41 -4.96
N SER A 277 -0.43 23.28 -5.23
CA SER A 277 1.04 23.23 -5.17
C SER A 277 1.62 22.10 -6.05
N GLY A 278 1.32 22.11 -7.35
CA GLY A 278 1.83 21.13 -8.32
C GLY A 278 1.48 19.67 -7.99
N PRO A 279 2.01 18.68 -8.74
CA PRO A 279 1.96 17.29 -8.30
C PRO A 279 2.83 17.18 -7.07
N GLY A 280 2.24 17.40 -5.89
CA GLY A 280 2.89 17.17 -4.61
C GLY A 280 3.35 15.72 -4.60
N SER A 281 4.65 15.51 -4.64
CA SER A 281 5.24 14.21 -4.40
C SER A 281 5.82 14.21 -2.99
N CYS A 282 5.83 13.05 -2.38
CA CYS A 282 6.23 12.85 -1.01
C CYS A 282 7.08 11.59 -0.96
N SER A 283 8.24 11.64 -0.30
CA SER A 283 9.03 10.44 -0.02
C SER A 283 8.90 10.03 1.43
N THR A 284 8.84 8.72 1.66
CA THR A 284 8.87 8.09 2.98
C THR A 284 9.64 6.77 2.87
N ALA A 285 9.73 6.01 3.96
CA ALA A 285 10.38 4.72 3.97
C ALA A 285 9.51 3.62 4.57
N ALA A 286 9.75 2.40 4.11
CA ALA A 286 9.25 1.17 4.69
C ALA A 286 10.41 0.21 4.94
N THR A 287 10.35 -0.56 6.03
CA THR A 287 11.36 -1.56 6.37
C THR A 287 10.89 -2.94 5.92
N VAL A 288 11.71 -3.60 5.10
CA VAL A 288 11.52 -5.01 4.73
C VAL A 288 12.40 -5.85 5.63
N TYR A 289 11.79 -6.77 6.37
CA TYR A 289 12.46 -7.64 7.32
C TYR A 289 13.00 -8.90 6.61
N PRO A 290 14.20 -9.37 6.99
CA PRO A 290 14.70 -10.67 6.56
C PRO A 290 13.91 -11.80 7.23
N VAL A 291 13.81 -12.95 6.57
CA VAL A 291 13.26 -14.17 7.19
C VAL A 291 14.22 -14.63 8.29
N PRO A 292 13.75 -14.84 9.53
CA PRO A 292 14.57 -15.36 10.62
C PRO A 292 15.17 -16.73 10.29
N SER A 293 16.44 -16.91 10.61
CA SER A 293 17.19 -18.16 10.44
C SER A 293 18.21 -18.29 11.56
N VAL A 294 18.45 -19.52 12.00
CA VAL A 294 19.46 -19.85 13.02
C VAL A 294 19.94 -21.28 12.81
N SER A 295 21.24 -21.50 12.97
CA SER A 295 21.87 -22.81 12.89
C SER A 295 23.12 -22.86 13.78
N PHE A 296 23.47 -24.06 14.23
CA PHE A 296 24.70 -24.32 15.00
C PHE A 296 25.77 -24.92 14.10
N THR A 297 26.99 -24.36 14.17
CA THR A 297 28.20 -24.91 13.54
C THR A 297 28.98 -25.76 14.53
N ASN A 298 29.20 -25.26 15.76
CA ASN A 298 29.88 -25.98 16.83
C ASN A 298 29.11 -25.85 18.16
N PRO A 299 29.05 -26.90 19.00
CA PRO A 299 29.57 -28.26 18.79
C PRO A 299 28.87 -29.04 17.65
N ALA A 300 29.61 -29.97 17.05
CA ALA A 300 29.05 -30.88 16.04
C ALA A 300 27.97 -31.80 16.67
N PRO A 301 26.96 -32.24 15.89
CA PRO A 301 25.92 -33.12 16.39
C PRO A 301 26.51 -34.39 17.01
N ASN A 302 26.04 -34.77 18.21
CA ASN A 302 26.45 -35.98 18.93
C ASN A 302 27.96 -36.07 19.25
N SER A 303 28.68 -34.95 19.21
CA SER A 303 30.11 -34.90 19.56
C SER A 303 30.35 -34.92 21.07
N LEU A 304 31.60 -35.21 21.46
CA LEU A 304 32.09 -35.05 22.83
C LEU A 304 32.75 -33.67 22.98
N THR A 305 32.41 -32.94 24.04
CA THR A 305 32.88 -31.56 24.25
C THR A 305 33.15 -31.30 25.73
N SER A 306 33.87 -30.23 26.07
CA SER A 306 34.03 -29.78 27.47
C SER A 306 32.69 -29.38 28.13
N THR A 307 32.64 -29.29 29.46
CA THR A 307 31.52 -28.70 30.20
C THR A 307 31.40 -27.17 30.01
N THR A 308 32.39 -26.53 29.39
CA THR A 308 32.41 -25.09 29.05
C THR A 308 32.72 -24.88 27.56
N PRO A 309 31.90 -25.40 26.63
CA PRO A 309 32.22 -25.32 25.20
C PRO A 309 31.99 -23.92 24.65
N VAL A 310 32.79 -23.53 23.67
CA VAL A 310 32.45 -22.41 22.79
C VAL A 310 31.41 -22.89 21.78
N VAL A 311 30.22 -22.35 21.89
CA VAL A 311 29.10 -22.62 21.00
C VAL A 311 29.05 -21.53 19.94
N ASN A 312 28.98 -21.90 18.67
CA ASN A 312 28.93 -20.95 17.56
C ASN A 312 28.06 -21.45 16.42
N GLY A 313 27.70 -20.53 15.54
CA GLY A 313 26.87 -20.83 14.39
C GLY A 313 26.62 -19.62 13.51
N THR A 314 25.59 -19.74 12.69
CA THR A 314 25.09 -18.65 11.85
C THR A 314 23.63 -18.36 12.17
N ALA A 315 23.23 -17.11 12.01
CA ALA A 315 21.85 -16.69 12.13
C ALA A 315 21.60 -15.46 11.24
N THR A 316 20.36 -14.98 11.23
CA THR A 316 20.03 -13.72 10.57
C THR A 316 20.89 -12.58 11.11
N ALA A 317 21.60 -11.90 10.20
CA ALA A 317 22.57 -10.87 10.54
C ALA A 317 21.97 -9.73 11.37
N GLY A 318 22.71 -9.30 12.40
CA GLY A 318 22.33 -8.17 13.26
C GLY A 318 21.20 -8.45 14.25
N ILE A 319 20.68 -9.68 14.34
CA ILE A 319 19.62 -10.06 15.28
C ILE A 319 20.22 -10.59 16.60
N SER A 320 19.60 -10.22 17.72
CA SER A 320 19.90 -10.80 19.04
C SER A 320 19.32 -12.21 19.14
N LEU A 321 20.14 -13.15 19.62
CA LEU A 321 19.78 -14.57 19.76
C LEU A 321 19.91 -14.98 21.22
N THR A 322 18.98 -15.82 21.65
CA THR A 322 19.01 -16.43 22.99
C THR A 322 19.27 -17.92 22.85
N ILE A 323 20.36 -18.38 23.43
CA ILE A 323 20.70 -19.79 23.55
C ILE A 323 20.32 -20.23 24.96
N SER A 324 19.52 -21.28 25.09
CA SER A 324 19.11 -21.87 26.36
C SER A 324 19.65 -23.29 26.46
N GLY A 325 20.11 -23.67 27.64
CA GLY A 325 20.59 -25.01 27.97
C GLY A 325 19.92 -25.58 29.22
N PRO A 326 20.36 -26.77 29.67
CA PRO A 326 19.86 -27.41 30.87
C PRO A 326 20.07 -26.54 32.12
N ASN A 327 19.30 -26.80 33.17
CA ASN A 327 19.43 -26.16 34.49
C ASN A 327 19.30 -24.62 34.45
N GLY A 328 18.54 -24.08 33.49
CA GLY A 328 18.30 -22.64 33.38
C GLY A 328 19.46 -21.83 32.80
N GLN A 329 20.49 -22.49 32.28
CA GLN A 329 21.61 -21.79 31.66
C GLN A 329 21.17 -21.08 30.38
N SER A 330 21.60 -19.83 30.23
CA SER A 330 21.31 -19.05 29.04
C SER A 330 22.48 -18.17 28.63
N CYS A 331 22.54 -17.89 27.35
CA CYS A 331 23.51 -17.00 26.74
C CYS A 331 22.81 -16.16 25.68
N VAL A 332 22.90 -14.85 25.83
CA VAL A 332 22.40 -13.89 24.85
C VAL A 332 23.59 -13.31 24.11
N THR A 333 23.54 -13.39 22.79
CA THR A 333 24.57 -12.80 21.92
C THR A 333 23.88 -12.13 20.72
N THR A 334 24.64 -11.46 19.86
CA THR A 334 24.11 -10.82 18.65
C THR A 334 24.88 -11.34 17.46
N ALA A 335 24.16 -11.74 16.41
CA ALA A 335 24.78 -12.18 15.18
C ALA A 335 25.47 -11.00 14.48
N ASP A 336 26.67 -11.23 13.96
CA ASP A 336 27.41 -10.23 13.20
C ASP A 336 26.56 -9.64 12.07
N ALA A 337 26.61 -8.32 11.90
CA ALA A 337 25.72 -7.59 10.99
C ALA A 337 26.04 -7.81 9.50
N GLY A 338 27.24 -8.29 9.16
CA GLY A 338 27.63 -8.61 7.78
C GLY A 338 27.54 -10.09 7.44
N THR A 339 27.95 -10.95 8.38
CA THR A 339 28.16 -12.38 8.14
C THR A 339 27.10 -13.27 8.80
N GLY A 340 26.37 -12.78 9.80
CA GLY A 340 25.43 -13.58 10.59
C GLY A 340 26.11 -14.56 11.55
N ALA A 341 27.44 -14.53 11.68
CA ALA A 341 28.17 -15.38 12.61
C ALA A 341 27.89 -14.97 14.06
N TRP A 342 27.74 -15.96 14.95
CA TRP A 342 27.57 -15.72 16.38
C TRP A 342 28.40 -16.70 17.20
N SER A 343 28.79 -16.29 18.41
CA SER A 343 29.49 -17.14 19.36
C SER A 343 29.06 -16.88 20.80
N CYS A 344 29.11 -17.92 21.60
CA CYS A 344 28.80 -17.92 23.02
C CYS A 344 29.79 -18.80 23.78
N SER A 345 30.40 -18.24 24.83
CA SER A 345 31.36 -18.93 25.69
C SER A 345 30.98 -18.92 27.18
N SER A 346 29.81 -18.39 27.55
CA SER A 346 29.39 -18.21 28.94
C SER A 346 28.58 -19.38 29.52
N LEU A 347 28.38 -20.46 28.76
CA LEU A 347 27.60 -21.61 29.19
C LEU A 347 28.44 -22.56 30.04
N VAL A 348 27.93 -22.92 31.23
CA VAL A 348 28.51 -23.96 32.11
C VAL A 348 27.52 -25.11 32.19
N LEU A 349 27.84 -26.23 31.53
CA LEU A 349 26.93 -27.33 31.27
C LEU A 349 27.20 -28.52 32.22
N PRO A 350 26.16 -29.28 32.61
CA PRO A 350 26.35 -30.52 33.35
C PRO A 350 27.07 -31.57 32.48
N ALA A 351 27.87 -32.44 33.10
CA ALA A 351 28.43 -33.59 32.40
C ALA A 351 27.32 -34.57 31.99
N GLY A 352 27.45 -35.17 30.80
CA GLY A 352 26.46 -36.05 30.20
C GLY A 352 25.78 -35.45 28.95
N PRO A 353 24.66 -36.03 28.51
CA PRO A 353 23.91 -35.54 27.35
C PRO A 353 23.37 -34.13 27.60
N VAL A 354 23.62 -33.21 26.66
CA VAL A 354 23.15 -31.83 26.69
C VAL A 354 22.42 -31.51 25.39
N THR A 355 21.30 -30.81 25.49
CA THR A 355 20.60 -30.20 24.36
C THR A 355 20.52 -28.69 24.57
N LEU A 356 21.01 -27.94 23.59
CA LEU A 356 20.88 -26.49 23.51
C LEU A 356 19.74 -26.13 22.55
N THR A 357 19.04 -25.05 22.86
CA THR A 357 18.01 -24.45 22.00
C THR A 357 18.39 -23.01 21.72
N ALA A 358 18.58 -22.65 20.46
CA ALA A 358 18.79 -21.28 20.01
C ALA A 358 17.49 -20.73 19.39
N ILE A 359 17.10 -19.54 19.81
CA ILE A 359 15.90 -18.83 19.33
C ILE A 359 16.31 -17.45 18.84
N VAL A 360 15.85 -17.09 17.64
CA VAL A 360 15.94 -15.75 17.05
C VAL A 360 14.56 -15.25 16.67
N GLY A 361 14.36 -13.93 16.70
CA GLY A 361 13.11 -13.33 16.27
C GLY A 361 13.25 -11.90 15.78
N ASN A 362 12.40 -11.52 14.84
CA ASN A 362 12.17 -10.15 14.39
C ASN A 362 10.68 -9.97 14.06
N PRO A 363 10.23 -8.79 13.59
CA PRO A 363 8.83 -8.61 13.21
C PRO A 363 8.30 -9.58 12.14
N ALA A 364 9.18 -10.20 11.33
CA ALA A 364 8.80 -11.22 10.34
C ALA A 364 8.53 -12.61 10.95
N GLY A 365 8.89 -12.84 12.22
CA GLY A 365 8.62 -14.09 12.93
C GLY A 365 9.79 -14.56 13.80
N THR A 366 9.82 -15.86 14.09
CA THR A 366 10.85 -16.50 14.90
C THR A 366 11.42 -17.74 14.21
N ALA A 367 12.70 -18.01 14.43
CA ALA A 367 13.32 -19.28 14.05
C ALA A 367 13.99 -19.93 15.26
N THR A 368 13.95 -21.26 15.29
CA THR A 368 14.48 -22.08 16.38
C THR A 368 15.37 -23.17 15.82
N ALA A 369 16.51 -23.40 16.46
CA ALA A 369 17.38 -24.54 16.19
C ALA A 369 17.74 -25.24 17.50
N THR A 370 17.95 -26.54 17.44
CA THR A 370 18.40 -27.34 18.58
C THR A 370 19.71 -28.06 18.27
N ARG A 371 20.56 -28.22 19.27
CA ARG A 371 21.83 -28.96 19.14
C ARG A 371 22.05 -29.87 20.34
N SER A 372 22.24 -31.16 20.07
CA SER A 372 22.56 -32.18 21.07
C SER A 372 23.99 -32.68 20.94
N PHE A 373 24.67 -32.85 22.07
CA PHE A 373 26.04 -33.37 22.21
C PHE A 373 26.24 -33.93 23.63
N ILE A 374 27.41 -34.50 23.92
CA ILE A 374 27.76 -34.98 25.27
C ILE A 374 28.87 -34.10 25.85
N ALA A 375 28.62 -33.51 27.01
CA ALA A 375 29.61 -32.75 27.77
C ALA A 375 30.39 -33.69 28.69
N VAL A 376 31.72 -33.63 28.65
CA VAL A 376 32.62 -34.48 29.43
C VAL A 376 33.37 -33.60 30.42
N ALA A 377 33.32 -33.97 31.71
CA ALA A 377 34.08 -33.28 32.74
C ALA A 377 35.58 -33.52 32.55
N PRO A 378 36.44 -32.53 32.86
CA PRO A 378 37.88 -32.72 32.82
C PRO A 378 38.32 -33.88 33.75
N PRO A 379 39.37 -34.64 33.39
CA PRO A 379 39.87 -35.72 34.23
C PRO A 379 40.30 -35.19 35.59
N LEU A 380 39.84 -35.85 36.66
CA LEU A 380 40.29 -35.58 38.02
C LEU A 380 41.72 -36.11 38.18
N TYR A 381 42.72 -35.22 38.13
CA TYR A 381 44.07 -35.57 38.54
C TYR A 381 44.11 -35.61 40.08
N TYR A 382 44.14 -36.81 40.65
CA TYR A 382 44.61 -36.96 42.03
C TYR A 382 46.11 -36.71 42.03
N ALA A 383 46.53 -35.53 42.48
CA ALA A 383 47.91 -35.35 42.89
C ALA A 383 48.12 -36.19 44.16
N LEU A 384 48.70 -37.37 44.02
CA LEU A 384 49.34 -38.03 45.15
C LEU A 384 50.47 -37.08 45.58
N SER A 385 50.25 -36.34 46.66
CA SER A 385 51.32 -35.55 47.27
C SER A 385 52.47 -36.51 47.58
N THR A 386 53.65 -36.25 47.02
CA THR A 386 54.88 -36.99 47.27
C THR A 386 55.36 -36.71 48.69
N ASN A 387 54.65 -37.24 49.68
CA ASN A 387 55.19 -37.45 51.02
C ASN A 387 54.43 -38.52 51.81
N THR A 388 53.96 -39.57 51.14
CA THR A 388 53.58 -40.80 51.84
C THR A 388 54.70 -41.80 51.66
N GLN A 389 55.65 -41.82 52.59
CA GLN A 389 56.42 -43.04 52.79
C GLN A 389 55.45 -44.13 53.24
N LEU A 390 55.23 -45.13 52.38
CA LEU A 390 54.75 -46.42 52.85
C LEU A 390 55.93 -47.07 53.60
N VAL A 391 56.07 -46.76 54.89
CA VAL A 391 56.88 -47.58 55.80
C VAL A 391 56.04 -48.82 56.12
N GLY A 392 56.06 -49.79 55.21
CA GLY A 392 55.67 -51.16 55.48
C GLY A 392 56.93 -51.99 55.62
N SER A 393 57.37 -52.24 56.84
CA SER A 393 58.46 -53.16 57.12
C SER A 393 57.99 -54.60 56.90
N LYS A 394 58.45 -55.25 55.83
CA LYS A 394 58.72 -56.69 55.80
C LYS A 394 60.03 -56.95 55.06
N PRO A 395 60.93 -57.80 55.61
CA PRO A 395 62.10 -58.26 54.89
C PRO A 395 61.66 -59.30 53.86
N ASP A 396 62.38 -59.36 52.75
CA ASP A 396 62.22 -60.33 51.67
C ASP A 396 61.06 -60.00 50.73
N ASP A 397 61.27 -59.05 49.81
CA ASP A 397 61.20 -59.32 48.36
C ASP A 397 61.30 -58.05 47.49
N TRP A 398 62.12 -58.12 46.44
CA TRP A 398 62.26 -57.26 45.23
C TRP A 398 61.78 -55.79 45.29
N ALA A 399 62.73 -54.85 45.29
CA ALA A 399 62.46 -53.43 45.02
C ALA A 399 62.41 -53.15 43.51
N ILE A 400 61.24 -52.79 42.98
CA ILE A 400 61.10 -52.21 41.63
C ILE A 400 61.40 -50.71 41.73
N HIS A 401 62.56 -50.28 41.22
CA HIS A 401 62.83 -48.87 40.99
C HIS A 401 62.29 -48.46 39.62
N CYS A 402 61.10 -47.84 39.59
CA CYS A 402 60.64 -47.09 38.42
C CYS A 402 60.93 -45.60 38.63
N ASN A 403 61.82 -45.03 37.82
CA ASN A 403 62.07 -43.60 37.83
C ASN A 403 61.19 -42.94 36.75
N PHE A 404 60.14 -42.23 37.16
CA PHE A 404 59.28 -41.48 36.25
C PHE A 404 59.72 -40.02 36.17
N SER A 405 60.34 -39.64 35.06
CA SER A 405 60.51 -38.24 34.69
C SER A 405 59.37 -37.82 33.77
N LEU A 406 58.70 -36.72 34.13
CA LEU A 406 57.58 -36.14 33.38
C LEU A 406 58.03 -35.80 31.94
N GLY A 407 57.42 -36.45 30.93
CA GLY A 407 57.41 -35.94 29.55
C GLY A 407 57.66 -36.89 28.37
N ARG A 408 58.03 -38.18 28.54
CA ARG A 408 58.07 -39.15 27.40
C ARG A 408 57.73 -40.58 27.84
N ASN A 409 57.25 -41.39 26.89
CA ASN A 409 56.80 -42.79 27.02
C ASN A 409 57.57 -43.58 28.09
N ALA A 410 56.83 -44.13 29.06
CA ALA A 410 57.37 -45.01 30.07
C ALA A 410 57.72 -46.38 29.44
N GLY A 411 59.00 -46.72 29.41
CA GLY A 411 59.47 -48.07 29.14
C GLY A 411 59.99 -48.69 30.43
N CYS A 412 59.45 -49.86 30.81
CA CYS A 412 60.02 -50.67 31.88
C CYS A 412 61.11 -51.57 31.30
N ILE A 413 62.34 -51.50 31.83
CA ILE A 413 63.40 -52.48 31.52
C ILE A 413 63.47 -53.46 32.69
N TRP A 414 63.34 -54.75 32.40
CA TRP A 414 63.63 -55.83 33.34
C TRP A 414 65.15 -56.03 33.43
N LEU A 415 65.73 -55.83 34.61
CA LEU A 415 67.09 -56.29 34.92
C LEU A 415 66.97 -57.53 35.80
N GLY A 416 67.09 -58.71 35.18
CA GLY A 416 67.31 -59.95 35.91
C GLY A 416 68.81 -60.12 36.17
N SER A 417 69.21 -60.23 37.43
CA SER A 417 70.54 -60.75 37.79
C SER A 417 70.42 -62.25 38.07
N GLU A 418 71.04 -63.07 37.24
CA GLU A 418 71.31 -64.48 37.55
C GLU A 418 72.27 -64.54 38.76
N SER A 419 71.84 -65.16 39.86
CA SER A 419 72.78 -65.67 40.87
C SER A 419 73.05 -67.14 40.55
N SER A 420 74.19 -67.40 39.89
CA SER A 420 74.81 -68.71 39.91
C SER A 420 75.47 -68.91 41.27
N ASN A 421 74.92 -69.80 42.09
CA ASN A 421 75.66 -70.41 43.18
C ASN A 421 75.87 -71.88 42.84
N GLY A 422 77.08 -72.19 42.36
CA GLY A 422 77.64 -73.52 42.47
C GLY A 422 78.16 -73.73 43.89
N ASN A 423 77.58 -74.69 44.61
CA ASN A 423 78.23 -75.91 45.09
C ASN A 423 77.20 -76.77 45.83
#